data_AF-A0A554IB36-F1
#
_entry.id   AF-A0A554IB36-F1
#
_cell.length_a   1.000
_cell.length_b   1.000
_cell.length_c   1.000
_cell.angle_alpha   90.00
_cell.angle_beta   90.00
_cell.angle_gamma   90.00
#
_symmetry.space_group_name_H-M   'P 1'
#
loop_
_entity.id
_entity.type
_entity.pdbx_description
1 polymer ?
#
loop_
_entity_poly.entity_id
_entity_poly.type
_entity_poly.pdbx_seq_one_letter_code
_entity_poly.pdbx_strand_id
1 'polypeptide(L)' 'MHAECVVLKKVKSRGVDLKKVKLYILIPPCKLCAQEILKNKITQIYYLYPYGNDDGIKFLSEHGIKIKRMKLNFK' A
#
# COMPACT_ATOMS: atom_id res chain seq x y z
N MET A 1 -6.85 12.40 -5.92
CA MET A 1 -5.73 11.95 -5.06
C MET A 1 -6.24 10.80 -4.19
N HIS A 2 -5.56 9.66 -4.14
CA HIS A 2 -6.04 8.46 -3.43
C HIS A 2 -5.64 8.41 -1.95
N ALA A 3 -6.31 7.55 -1.19
CA ALA A 3 -6.15 7.40 0.25
C ALA A 3 -4.70 7.10 0.66
N GLU A 4 -3.99 6.26 -0.10
CA GLU A 4 -2.61 5.88 0.16
C GLU A 4 -1.70 7.12 0.12
N CYS A 5 -1.80 7.92 -0.93
CA CYS A 5 -0.99 9.13 -1.06
C CYS A 5 -1.34 10.18 0.00
N VAL A 6 -2.61 10.30 0.41
CA VAL A 6 -3.02 11.20 1.49
C VAL A 6 -2.36 10.80 2.80
N VAL A 7 -2.42 9.52 3.16
CA VAL A 7 -1.81 9.01 4.40
C VAL A 7 -0.29 9.17 4.37
N LEU A 8 0.36 8.79 3.27
CA LEU A 8 1.82 8.93 3.14
C LEU A 8 2.29 10.38 3.32
N LYS A 9 1.60 11.35 2.70
CA LYS A 9 1.93 12.77 2.86
C LYS A 9 1.70 13.25 4.30
N LYS A 10 0.58 12.86 4.92
CA LYS A 10 0.25 13.25 6.31
C LYS A 10 1.23 12.68 7.33
N VAL A 11 1.68 11.45 7.13
CA VAL A 11 2.65 10.79 8.02
C VAL A 11 4.03 11.41 7.86
N LYS A 12 4.46 11.67 6.62
CA LYS A 12 5.71 12.41 6.34
C LYS A 12 5.73 13.81 6.94
N SER A 13 4.63 14.57 6.80
CA SER A 13 4.56 15.93 7.35
C SER A 13 4.65 15.96 8.87
N ARG A 14 4.46 14.82 9.53
CA ARG A 14 4.60 14.63 10.98
C ARG A 14 5.97 14.08 11.38
N GLY A 15 6.91 13.96 10.44
CA GLY A 15 8.28 13.47 10.71
C GLY A 15 8.36 11.98 11.06
N VAL A 16 7.32 11.20 10.77
CA VAL A 16 7.30 9.76 11.09
C VAL A 16 8.03 8.97 10.00
N ASP A 17 8.94 8.08 10.40
CA ASP A 17 9.64 7.18 9.48
C ASP A 17 8.67 6.10 8.95
N LEU A 18 8.60 5.98 7.62
CA LEU A 18 7.76 5.03 6.89
C LEU A 18 8.52 3.75 6.51
N LYS A 19 9.80 3.63 6.84
CA LYS A 19 10.59 2.43 6.54
C LYS A 19 10.04 1.23 7.29
N LYS A 20 9.91 0.10 6.56
CA LYS A 20 9.53 -1.21 7.14
C LYS A 20 8.16 -1.24 7.81
N VAL A 21 7.28 -0.28 7.54
CA VAL A 21 5.89 -0.29 8.04
C VAL A 21 5.01 -1.22 7.21
N LYS A 22 3.83 -1.53 7.76
CA LYS A 22 2.75 -2.27 7.11
C LYS A 22 1.63 -1.32 6.74
N LEU A 23 1.20 -1.34 5.49
CA LEU A 23 0.08 -0.53 4.99
C LEU A 23 -1.17 -1.41 4.84
N TYR A 24 -2.26 -1.04 5.51
CA TYR A 24 -3.57 -1.69 5.37
C TYR A 24 -4.49 -0.77 4.61
N ILE A 25 -5.04 -1.27 3.50
CA ILE A 25 -5.91 -0.52 2.59
C ILE A 25 -7.13 -1.36 2.23
N LEU A 26 -8.20 -0.69 1.80
CA LEU A 26 -9.44 -1.38 1.46
C LEU A 26 -9.33 -2.11 0.12
N ILE A 27 -8.76 -1.42 -0.88
CA ILE A 27 -8.60 -1.85 -2.27
C ILE A 27 -7.12 -1.79 -2.69
N PRO A 28 -6.71 -2.43 -3.79
CA PRO A 28 -5.32 -2.42 -4.25
C PRO A 28 -4.90 -1.02 -4.72
N PRO A 29 -3.60 -0.65 -4.59
CA PRO A 29 -3.14 0.64 -5.04
C PRO A 29 -2.98 0.66 -6.57
N CYS A 30 -3.22 1.81 -7.18
CA CYS A 30 -2.88 2.00 -8.59
C CYS A 30 -1.35 2.08 -8.78
N LYS A 31 -0.87 2.02 -10.02
CA LYS A 31 0.57 2.07 -10.35
C LYS A 31 1.29 3.32 -9.82
N LEU A 32 0.63 4.49 -9.82
CA LEU A 32 1.20 5.74 -9.29
C LEU A 32 1.33 5.70 -7.76
N CYS A 33 0.31 5.21 -7.06
CA CYS A 33 0.35 5.02 -5.60
C CYS A 33 1.42 3.98 -5.21
N ALA A 34 1.54 2.90 -5.99
CA ALA A 34 2.55 1.87 -5.83
C ALA A 34 4.00 2.42 -5.92
N GLN A 35 4.27 3.29 -6.89
CA GLN A 35 5.57 3.97 -6.99
C GLN A 35 5.89 4.81 -5.74
N GLU A 36 4.90 5.55 -5.24
CA GLU A 36 5.08 6.33 -4.00
C GLU A 36 5.31 5.42 -2.79
N ILE A 37 4.60 4.29 -2.68
CA ILE A 37 4.81 3.32 -1.61
C ILE A 37 6.24 2.77 -1.62
N LEU A 38 6.77 2.43 -2.81
CA LEU A 38 8.14 1.94 -2.98
C LEU A 38 9.17 3.01 -2.58
N LYS A 39 9.01 4.26 -3.03
CA LYS A 39 9.90 5.39 -2.64
C LYS A 39 9.96 5.58 -1.12
N ASN A 40 8.87 5.25 -0.42
CA ASN A 40 8.76 5.36 1.03
C ASN A 40 9.29 4.15 1.81
N LYS A 41 9.87 3.16 1.12
CA LYS A 41 10.48 1.98 1.75
C LYS A 41 9.52 1.20 2.64
N ILE A 42 8.24 1.21 2.28
CA ILE A 42 7.21 0.37 2.89
C ILE A 42 7.44 -1.06 2.42
N THR A 43 7.34 -2.01 3.35
CA THR A 43 7.74 -3.40 3.05
C THR A 43 6.57 -4.36 2.94
N GLN A 44 5.39 -3.98 3.42
CA GLN A 44 4.23 -4.87 3.46
C GLN A 44 2.94 -4.12 3.17
N ILE A 45 2.07 -4.71 2.35
CA ILE A 45 0.77 -4.17 1.99
C ILE A 45 -0.28 -5.26 2.17
N TYR A 46 -1.38 -4.87 2.81
CA TYR A 46 -2.55 -5.71 3.02
C TYR A 46 -3.76 -5.01 2.43
N TYR A 47 -4.53 -5.73 1.60
CA TYR A 47 -5.76 -5.20 0.99
C TYR A 47 -6.93 -6.15 1.17
N LEU A 48 -8.16 -5.64 1.20
CA LEU A 48 -9.34 -6.46 1.51
C LEU A 48 -10.08 -6.93 0.25
N TYR A 49 -10.44 -5.99 -0.62
CA TYR A 49 -11.22 -6.27 -1.82
C TYR A 49 -10.36 -6.15 -3.07
N PRO A 50 -10.52 -7.03 -4.06
CA PRO A 50 -9.95 -6.83 -5.39
C PRO A 50 -10.72 -5.68 -6.04
N TYR A 51 -10.03 -4.82 -6.76
CA TYR A 51 -10.65 -3.68 -7.43
C TYR A 51 -9.79 -3.23 -8.59
N GLY A 52 -10.42 -2.91 -9.72
CA GLY A 52 -9.71 -2.48 -10.92
C GLY A 52 -8.74 -3.55 -11.42
N ASN A 53 -7.54 -3.12 -11.80
CA ASN A 53 -6.48 -3.99 -12.28
C ASN A 53 -5.38 -4.20 -11.22
N ASP A 54 -4.56 -5.24 -11.43
CA ASP A 54 -3.52 -5.63 -10.48
C ASP A 54 -2.16 -4.98 -10.75
N ASP A 55 -2.08 -3.96 -11.62
CA ASP A 55 -0.79 -3.40 -12.08
C ASP A 55 0.05 -2.84 -10.92
N GLY A 56 -0.58 -2.16 -9.98
CA GLY A 56 0.12 -1.64 -8.80
C GLY A 56 0.63 -2.76 -7.90
N ILE A 57 -0.17 -3.81 -7.71
CA ILE A 57 0.20 -4.98 -6.90
C ILE A 57 1.35 -5.75 -7.55
N LYS A 58 1.29 -5.99 -8.86
CA LYS A 58 2.35 -6.64 -9.62
C LYS A 58 3.66 -5.86 -9.53
N PHE A 59 3.59 -4.55 -9.79
CA PHE A 59 4.75 -3.65 -9.67
C PHE A 59 5.39 -3.74 -8.28
N LEU A 60 4.60 -3.69 -7.21
CA LEU A 60 5.11 -3.77 -5.84
C LEU A 60 5.73 -5.14 -5.55
N SER A 61 5.11 -6.22 -6.02
CA SER A 61 5.60 -7.58 -5.85
C SER A 61 6.94 -7.80 -6.57
N GLU A 62 7.09 -7.27 -7.79
CA GLU A 62 8.34 -7.32 -8.57
C GLU A 62 9.49 -6.61 -7.84
N HIS A 63 9.19 -5.59 -7.04
CA HIS A 63 10.17 -4.86 -6.22
C HIS A 63 10.33 -5.45 -4.80
N GLY A 64 9.85 -6.68 -4.56
CA GLY A 64 10.08 -7.41 -3.32
C GLY A 64 9.21 -6.98 -2.13
N ILE A 65 8.13 -6.22 -2.36
CA ILE A 65 7.19 -5.85 -1.30
C ILE A 65 6.24 -7.02 -1.03
N LYS A 66 6.03 -7.34 0.25
CA LYS A 66 5.13 -8.43 0.67
C LYS A 66 3.69 -7.97 0.58
N ILE A 67 2.90 -8.65 -0.23
CA ILE A 67 1.50 -8.29 -0.46
C ILE A 67 0.60 -9.44 -0.03
N LYS A 68 -0.47 -9.13 0.70
CA LYS A 68 -1.46 -10.13 1.10
C LYS A 68 -2.88 -9.60 1.02
N ARG A 69 -3.76 -10.35 0.35
CA ARG A 69 -5.20 -10.12 0.45
C ARG A 69 -5.73 -10.66 1.78
N MET A 70 -6.42 -9.82 2.53
CA MET A 70 -7.09 -10.18 3.78
C MET A 70 -8.55 -10.57 3.52
N LYS A 71 -9.14 -11.31 4.45
CA LYS A 71 -10.58 -11.57 4.54
C LYS A 71 -11.02 -11.15 5.94
N LEU A 72 -12.13 -10.44 6.06
CA LEU A 72 -12.73 -10.15 7.36
C LEU A 72 -13.57 -11.36 7.78
N ASN A 73 -13.36 -11.81 9.01
CA ASN A 73 -14.17 -12.85 9.63
C ASN A 73 -14.95 -12.19 10.77
N PHE A 74 -16.26 -12.05 10.59
CA PHE A 74 -17.17 -11.62 11.66
C PHE A 74 -17.68 -12.90 12.31
N LYS A 75 -17.22 -13.16 13.53
CA LYS A 75 -17.67 -14.28 14.37
C LYS A 75 -18.73 -13.76 15.34
#